data_AF-A0A706EP87-F1
#
_entry.id   AF-A0A706EP87-F1
#
_cell.length_a   1.000
_cell.length_b   1.000
_cell.length_c   1.000
_cell.angle_alpha   90.00
_cell.angle_beta   90.00
_cell.angle_gamma   90.00
#
_symmetry.space_group_name_H-M   'P 1'
#
loop_
_entity.id
_entity.type
_entity.pdbx_description
1 polymer ?
#
loop_
_entity_poly.entity_id
_entity_poly.type
_entity_poly.pdbx_seq_one_letter_code
_entity_poly.pdbx_strand_id
1 'polypeptide(L)'
;MTDVTINESKQKTPDVNARSSQTPEDSRRATQSKNEHYGMATVTITPGTPDFNRFLTARNRSVIRGFNDVSIAISSLFRTVNAVKHPELVQAIQDWFNELHDENNLMKQNLEAHIATIKVDESDPFFSSTEFSPFRFESVQLNFNNQNTMRFYKHIFEMNNLLTQMYKFNSLGQLPVSDYNVMAHNIIRSLNMYIERVKKTLNVSRRVKGSYSPDEFIEKVKQYKSVQAYIAAELSGKRQ
;
A
#
# COMPACT_ATOMS: atom_id res chain seq x y z
N MET A 1 -82.48 -24.43 11.22
CA MET A 1 -83.01 -23.48 12.22
C MET A 1 -82.04 -22.31 12.29
N THR A 2 -82.42 -21.19 11.64
CA THR A 2 -82.22 -19.76 12.03
C THR A 2 -81.04 -19.43 12.96
N ASP A 3 -79.99 -18.74 12.50
CA ASP A 3 -79.82 -17.28 12.24
C ASP A 3 -79.00 -16.62 13.37
N VAL A 4 -77.73 -16.21 13.14
CA VAL A 4 -77.21 -14.88 12.72
C VAL A 4 -77.00 -13.89 13.88
N THR A 5 -75.74 -13.47 14.10
CA THR A 5 -75.27 -12.05 14.24
C THR A 5 -73.73 -12.01 14.32
N ILE A 6 -72.99 -11.65 13.25
CA ILE A 6 -72.45 -10.33 12.82
C ILE A 6 -71.31 -9.75 13.71
N ASN A 7 -70.07 -10.03 13.29
CA ASN A 7 -69.00 -9.16 12.75
C ASN A 7 -68.51 -7.83 13.40
N GLU A 8 -67.18 -7.65 13.27
CA GLU A 8 -66.33 -6.42 13.34
C GLU A 8 -65.91 -5.93 14.75
N SER A 9 -64.71 -5.39 15.03
CA SER A 9 -63.70 -4.71 14.19
C SER A 9 -62.31 -4.61 14.89
N LYS A 10 -61.25 -4.65 14.08
CA LYS A 10 -60.02 -3.79 14.02
C LYS A 10 -59.09 -3.51 15.25
N GLN A 11 -57.80 -3.84 15.02
CA GLN A 11 -56.56 -3.06 15.26
C GLN A 11 -56.10 -2.70 16.70
N LYS A 12 -54.88 -3.11 17.10
CA LYS A 12 -53.60 -2.32 17.04
C LYS A 12 -52.48 -2.91 17.94
N THR A 13 -51.36 -3.30 17.29
CA THR A 13 -49.93 -3.06 17.62
C THR A 13 -49.24 -3.51 18.93
N PRO A 14 -47.90 -3.70 18.89
CA PRO A 14 -47.11 -4.65 19.70
C PRO A 14 -46.18 -3.99 20.75
N ASP A 15 -45.51 -4.82 21.57
CA ASP A 15 -44.14 -4.62 22.13
C ASP A 15 -43.84 -5.78 23.11
N VAL A 16 -42.64 -6.20 23.50
CA VAL A 16 -41.23 -6.12 23.07
C VAL A 16 -40.45 -6.96 24.11
N ASN A 17 -39.43 -7.72 23.67
CA ASN A 17 -38.35 -8.33 24.47
C ASN A 17 -38.72 -9.48 25.46
N ALA A 18 -37.89 -10.52 25.70
CA ALA A 18 -36.45 -10.62 25.56
C ALA A 18 -35.92 -12.07 25.49
N ARG A 19 -34.75 -12.20 24.84
CA ARG A 19 -33.55 -12.99 25.21
C ARG A 19 -33.49 -14.52 24.97
N SER A 20 -32.72 -14.86 23.95
CA SER A 20 -31.56 -15.79 23.97
C SER A 20 -30.85 -15.64 22.61
N SER A 21 -29.54 -15.61 22.40
CA SER A 21 -28.33 -15.78 23.22
C SER A 21 -27.19 -15.44 22.25
N GLN A 22 -26.46 -14.34 22.47
CA GLN A 22 -25.29 -14.00 21.66
C GLN A 22 -24.04 -14.63 22.28
N THR A 23 -23.33 -15.40 21.47
CA THR A 23 -22.03 -16.03 21.76
C THR A 23 -20.95 -14.96 22.03
N PRO A 24 -19.99 -15.15 22.96
CA PRO A 24 -19.04 -14.11 23.36
C PRO A 24 -17.84 -13.90 22.41
N GLU A 25 -17.79 -14.57 21.25
CA GLU A 25 -16.64 -14.50 20.34
C GLU A 25 -16.66 -13.29 19.39
N ASP A 26 -17.84 -12.83 18.97
CA ASP A 26 -17.95 -11.72 18.01
C ASP A 26 -17.63 -10.36 18.61
N SER A 27 -17.80 -10.20 19.93
CA SER A 27 -17.56 -8.93 20.61
C SER A 27 -16.06 -8.59 20.67
N ARG A 28 -15.17 -9.59 20.82
CA ARG A 28 -13.71 -9.36 20.92
C ARG A 28 -13.10 -8.96 19.58
N ARG A 29 -13.58 -9.52 18.46
CA ARG A 29 -13.14 -9.13 17.10
C ARG A 29 -13.61 -7.72 16.72
N ALA A 30 -14.82 -7.33 17.10
CA ALA A 30 -15.37 -6.01 16.79
C ALA A 30 -14.62 -4.84 17.48
N THR A 31 -14.15 -5.03 18.72
CA THR A 31 -13.37 -4.00 19.43
C THR A 31 -11.91 -3.90 18.98
N GLN A 32 -11.29 -4.98 18.48
CA GLN A 32 -9.94 -4.90 17.90
C GLN A 32 -9.95 -4.11 16.58
N SER A 33 -10.93 -4.36 15.71
CA SER A 33 -11.08 -3.68 14.41
C SER A 33 -11.28 -2.16 14.52
N LYS A 34 -12.03 -1.67 15.52
CA LYS A 34 -12.29 -0.22 15.66
C LYS A 34 -11.06 0.59 16.08
N ASN A 35 -10.08 -0.04 16.73
CA ASN A 35 -8.88 0.64 17.20
C ASN A 35 -7.70 0.59 16.21
N GLU A 36 -7.80 -0.17 15.14
CA GLU A 36 -6.70 -0.40 14.19
C GLU A 36 -6.29 0.85 13.39
N HIS A 37 -7.07 1.94 13.40
CA HIS A 37 -6.84 3.11 12.53
C HIS A 37 -6.64 4.44 13.28
N TYR A 38 -6.68 4.46 14.61
CA TYR A 38 -6.43 5.71 15.35
C TYR A 38 -4.97 6.18 15.15
N GLY A 39 -4.81 7.45 14.77
CA GLY A 39 -3.52 8.04 14.47
C GLY A 39 -2.89 7.58 13.15
N MET A 40 -3.66 6.91 12.27
CA MET A 40 -3.24 6.59 10.90
C MET A 40 -3.74 7.66 9.92
N ALA A 41 -2.87 8.05 9.01
CA ALA A 41 -3.22 8.76 7.79
C ALA A 41 -3.61 7.74 6.71
N THR A 42 -4.48 8.17 5.79
CA THR A 42 -4.93 7.35 4.65
C THR A 42 -4.57 8.07 3.36
N VAL A 43 -3.97 7.36 2.43
CA VAL A 43 -3.82 7.80 1.04
C VAL A 43 -4.75 6.98 0.15
N THR A 44 -5.47 7.65 -0.73
CA THR A 44 -6.33 7.02 -1.73
C THR A 44 -5.60 7.06 -3.07
N ILE A 45 -5.44 5.89 -3.69
CA ILE A 45 -4.80 5.73 -4.99
C ILE A 45 -5.84 5.20 -5.96
N THR A 46 -6.15 5.97 -7.00
CA THR A 46 -6.93 5.50 -8.14
C THR A 46 -5.95 5.07 -9.23
N PRO A 47 -5.93 3.77 -9.61
CA PRO A 47 -5.08 3.33 -10.71
C PRO A 47 -5.40 4.11 -11.98
N GLY A 48 -4.38 4.57 -12.70
CA GLY A 48 -4.58 5.29 -13.96
C GLY A 48 -4.37 4.44 -15.21
N THR A 49 -3.89 3.20 -15.07
CA THR A 49 -3.67 2.27 -16.18
C THR A 49 -4.11 0.83 -15.85
N PRO A 50 -4.41 -0.01 -16.86
CA PRO A 50 -4.73 -1.42 -16.65
C PRO A 50 -3.59 -2.19 -15.96
N ASP A 51 -2.33 -1.87 -16.27
CA ASP A 51 -1.16 -2.50 -15.66
C ASP A 51 -1.06 -2.21 -14.17
N PHE A 52 -1.24 -0.94 -13.79
CA PHE A 52 -1.21 -0.54 -12.39
C PHE A 52 -2.41 -1.08 -11.62
N ASN A 53 -3.59 -1.11 -12.25
CA ASN A 53 -4.79 -1.72 -11.66
C ASN A 53 -4.57 -3.22 -11.41
N ARG A 54 -4.05 -3.96 -12.39
CA ARG A 54 -3.70 -5.38 -12.24
C ARG A 54 -2.71 -5.60 -11.11
N PHE A 55 -1.70 -4.74 -10.99
CA PHE A 55 -0.74 -4.79 -9.91
C PHE A 55 -1.41 -4.63 -8.53
N LEU A 56 -2.20 -3.57 -8.32
CA LEU A 56 -2.81 -3.30 -7.02
C LEU A 56 -3.91 -4.31 -6.65
N THR A 57 -4.63 -4.84 -7.63
CA THR A 57 -5.73 -5.80 -7.40
C THR A 57 -5.30 -7.27 -7.46
N ALA A 58 -4.04 -7.55 -7.82
CA ALA A 58 -3.51 -8.90 -7.98
C ALA A 58 -3.82 -9.82 -6.79
N ARG A 59 -4.17 -11.08 -7.11
CA ARG A 59 -4.34 -12.20 -6.15
C ARG A 59 -5.16 -11.80 -4.92
N ASN A 60 -6.34 -11.23 -5.14
CA ASN A 60 -7.21 -10.70 -4.10
C ASN A 60 -6.47 -9.69 -3.21
N ARG A 61 -5.98 -8.61 -3.85
CA ARG A 61 -5.28 -7.48 -3.22
C ARG A 61 -4.10 -7.92 -2.34
N SER A 62 -3.37 -8.97 -2.73
CA SER A 62 -2.23 -9.48 -1.95
C SER A 62 -1.10 -8.46 -1.82
N VAL A 63 -0.92 -7.62 -2.84
CA VAL A 63 0.04 -6.51 -2.86
C VAL A 63 -0.32 -5.49 -1.77
N ILE A 64 -1.59 -5.09 -1.69
CA ILE A 64 -2.10 -4.17 -0.67
C ILE A 64 -1.90 -4.73 0.74
N ARG A 65 -2.20 -6.00 0.95
CA ARG A 65 -1.92 -6.68 2.22
C ARG A 65 -0.44 -6.63 2.56
N GLY A 66 0.44 -6.89 1.59
CA GLY A 66 1.89 -6.75 1.75
C GLY A 66 2.34 -5.33 2.11
N PHE A 67 1.72 -4.30 1.53
CA PHE A 67 1.97 -2.90 1.91
C PHE A 67 1.56 -2.60 3.35
N ASN A 68 0.39 -3.08 3.78
CA ASN A 68 -0.09 -2.89 5.15
C ASN A 68 0.81 -3.62 6.16
N ASP A 69 1.22 -4.85 5.84
CA ASP A 69 2.13 -5.63 6.68
C ASP A 69 3.47 -4.93 6.89
N VAL A 70 4.04 -4.37 5.82
CA VAL A 70 5.26 -3.56 5.89
C VAL A 70 5.04 -2.26 6.66
N SER A 71 3.92 -1.55 6.45
CA SER A 71 3.61 -0.34 7.21
C SER A 71 3.58 -0.61 8.72
N ILE A 72 2.87 -1.67 9.13
CA ILE A 72 2.78 -2.08 10.54
C ILE A 72 4.17 -2.44 11.07
N ALA A 73 4.99 -3.13 10.29
CA ALA A 73 6.33 -3.51 10.71
C ALA A 73 7.25 -2.31 10.94
N ILE A 74 7.24 -1.35 10.00
CA ILE A 74 8.01 -0.10 10.12
C ILE A 74 7.56 0.66 11.37
N SER A 75 6.26 0.84 11.57
CA SER A 75 5.74 1.56 12.73
C SER A 75 6.05 0.88 14.05
N SER A 76 5.99 -0.45 14.09
CA SER A 76 6.35 -1.23 15.28
C SER A 76 7.85 -1.12 15.60
N LEU A 77 8.70 -1.14 14.58
CA LEU A 77 10.14 -0.91 14.72
C LEU A 77 10.43 0.42 15.41
N PHE A 78 9.91 1.52 14.87
CA PHE A 78 10.18 2.86 15.43
C PHE A 78 9.51 3.12 16.78
N ARG A 79 8.45 2.38 17.14
CA ARG A 79 7.88 2.42 18.50
C ARG A 79 8.72 1.66 19.53
N THR A 80 9.47 0.66 19.08
CA THR A 80 10.25 -0.22 19.96
C THR A 80 11.67 0.30 20.19
N VAL A 81 12.28 0.89 19.17
CA VAL A 81 13.61 1.50 19.31
C VAL A 81 13.53 2.70 20.26
N ASN A 82 14.24 2.61 21.39
CA ASN A 82 14.36 3.73 22.32
C ASN A 82 15.33 4.77 21.77
N ALA A 83 14.79 5.79 21.10
CA ALA A 83 15.58 6.85 20.46
C ALA A 83 16.46 7.66 21.42
N VAL A 84 16.10 7.73 22.71
CA VAL A 84 16.89 8.44 23.73
C VAL A 84 18.11 7.62 24.15
N LYS A 85 17.94 6.30 24.29
CA LYS A 85 19.02 5.40 24.70
C LYS A 85 19.93 4.95 23.56
N HIS A 86 19.39 4.87 22.34
CA HIS A 86 20.09 4.35 21.17
C HIS A 86 19.91 5.25 19.94
N PRO A 87 20.34 6.53 19.98
CA PRO A 87 20.24 7.43 18.83
C PRO A 87 20.99 6.91 17.60
N GLU A 88 22.13 6.24 17.78
CA GLU A 88 22.93 5.64 16.72
C GLU A 88 22.18 4.54 15.97
N LEU A 89 21.40 3.73 16.68
CA LEU A 89 20.58 2.69 16.06
C LEU A 89 19.44 3.30 15.26
N VAL A 90 18.79 4.34 15.79
CA VAL A 90 17.76 5.09 15.04
C VAL A 90 18.35 5.65 13.77
N GLN A 91 19.54 6.27 13.84
CA GLN A 91 20.21 6.84 12.68
C GLN A 91 20.54 5.76 11.65
N ALA A 92 21.14 4.64 12.04
CA ALA A 92 21.45 3.53 11.13
C ALA A 92 20.20 2.98 10.42
N ILE A 93 19.07 2.89 11.13
CA ILE A 93 17.79 2.48 10.52
C ILE A 93 17.26 3.56 9.57
N GLN A 94 17.35 4.84 9.92
CA GLN A 94 16.92 5.93 9.04
C GLN A 94 17.77 6.04 7.79
N ASP A 95 19.09 5.89 7.90
CA ASP A 95 20.01 5.91 6.76
C ASP A 95 19.68 4.79 5.78
N TRP A 96 19.35 3.59 6.29
CA TRP A 96 18.87 2.51 5.45
C TRP A 96 17.55 2.82 4.73
N PHE A 97 16.57 3.42 5.40
CA PHE A 97 15.36 3.87 4.71
C PHE A 97 15.64 4.97 3.70
N ASN A 98 16.54 5.91 4.01
CA ASN A 98 16.95 6.96 3.09
C ASN A 98 17.53 6.37 1.80
N GLU A 99 18.45 5.42 1.89
CA GLU A 99 19.00 4.73 0.72
C GLU A 99 17.91 4.03 -0.11
N LEU A 100 16.99 3.31 0.54
CA LEU A 100 15.86 2.69 -0.17
C LEU A 100 14.96 3.71 -0.88
N HIS A 101 14.77 4.88 -0.28
CA HIS A 101 13.98 5.95 -0.88
C HIS A 101 14.73 6.66 -2.01
N ASP A 102 16.05 6.83 -1.89
CA ASP A 102 16.89 7.47 -2.90
C ASP A 102 17.00 6.59 -4.16
N GLU A 103 17.14 5.27 -4.00
CA GLU A 103 17.07 4.32 -5.12
C GLU A 103 15.73 4.41 -5.87
N ASN A 104 14.62 4.49 -5.14
CA ASN A 104 13.29 4.66 -5.75
C ASN A 104 13.15 6.03 -6.45
N ASN A 105 13.68 7.10 -5.84
CA ASN A 105 13.64 8.44 -6.41
C ASN A 105 14.46 8.55 -7.70
N LEU A 106 15.59 7.85 -7.80
CA LEU A 106 16.39 7.82 -9.02
C LEU A 106 15.58 7.26 -10.20
N MET A 107 14.83 6.19 -9.98
CA MET A 107 13.94 5.65 -11.01
C MET A 107 12.87 6.66 -11.44
N LYS A 108 12.26 7.35 -10.47
CA LYS A 108 11.27 8.39 -10.75
C LYS A 108 11.86 9.52 -11.59
N GLN A 109 13.03 10.04 -11.18
CA GLN A 109 13.72 11.12 -11.88
C GLN A 109 14.08 10.72 -13.32
N ASN A 110 14.57 9.49 -13.52
CA ASN A 110 14.87 8.98 -14.86
C ASN A 110 13.61 8.90 -15.73
N LEU A 111 12.47 8.53 -15.13
CA LEU A 111 11.19 8.47 -15.83
C LEU A 111 10.65 9.87 -16.15
N GLU A 112 10.73 10.81 -15.21
CA GLU A 112 10.36 12.21 -15.42
C GLU A 112 11.21 12.83 -16.56
N ALA A 113 12.52 12.58 -16.55
CA ALA A 113 13.42 13.04 -17.60
C ALA A 113 13.08 12.41 -18.96
N HIS A 114 12.78 11.11 -19.00
CA HIS A 114 12.37 10.45 -20.24
C HIS A 114 11.05 11.01 -20.78
N ILE A 115 10.04 11.18 -19.91
CA ILE A 115 8.75 11.79 -20.28
C ILE A 115 8.94 13.19 -20.86
N ALA A 116 9.82 14.01 -20.25
CA ALA A 116 10.10 15.36 -20.74
C ALA A 116 10.74 15.41 -22.14
N THR A 117 11.33 14.29 -22.62
CA THR A 117 11.90 14.20 -23.97
C THR A 117 10.88 13.87 -25.05
N ILE A 118 9.67 13.42 -24.67
CA ILE A 118 8.60 13.08 -25.59
C ILE A 118 8.06 14.38 -26.20
N LYS A 119 8.29 14.56 -27.51
CA LYS A 119 7.80 15.73 -28.24
C LYS A 119 6.36 15.53 -28.66
N VAL A 120 5.50 16.45 -28.23
CA VAL A 120 4.14 16.59 -28.73
C VAL A 120 4.15 17.72 -29.74
N ASP A 121 3.69 17.46 -30.97
CA ASP A 121 3.45 18.55 -31.92
C ASP A 121 2.16 19.27 -31.54
N GLU A 122 2.27 20.26 -30.66
CA GLU A 122 1.14 21.08 -30.22
C GLU A 122 0.52 21.92 -31.36
N SER A 123 1.22 22.03 -32.50
CA SER A 123 0.71 22.76 -33.68
C SER A 123 -0.15 21.90 -34.60
N ASP A 124 -0.18 20.58 -34.41
CA ASP A 124 -1.02 19.67 -35.17
C ASP A 124 -2.51 19.85 -34.78
N PRO A 125 -3.39 20.24 -35.74
CA PRO A 125 -4.82 20.37 -35.48
C PRO A 125 -5.48 19.08 -34.97
N PHE A 126 -4.90 17.91 -35.29
CA PHE A 126 -5.36 16.63 -34.75
C PHE A 126 -5.21 16.58 -33.23
N PHE A 127 -4.04 16.92 -32.68
CA PHE A 127 -3.85 16.91 -31.22
C PHE A 127 -4.66 18.00 -30.52
N SER A 128 -4.92 19.13 -31.19
CA SER A 128 -5.82 20.17 -30.69
C SER A 128 -7.28 19.72 -30.55
N SER A 129 -7.69 18.68 -31.30
CA SER A 129 -9.05 18.12 -31.27
C SER A 129 -9.15 16.76 -30.58
N THR A 130 -8.03 16.26 -30.03
CA THR A 130 -7.95 14.94 -29.41
C THR A 130 -7.94 15.05 -27.89
N GLU A 131 -8.86 14.36 -27.23
CA GLU A 131 -8.92 14.27 -25.77
C GLU A 131 -8.62 12.84 -25.29
N PHE A 132 -7.73 12.72 -24.31
CA PHE A 132 -7.51 11.46 -23.61
C PHE A 132 -8.52 11.31 -22.47
N SER A 133 -9.39 10.31 -22.56
CA SER A 133 -10.30 9.94 -21.47
C SER A 133 -9.62 8.99 -20.48
N PRO A 134 -9.43 9.39 -19.20
CA PRO A 134 -8.81 8.53 -18.19
C PRO A 134 -9.66 7.31 -17.85
N PHE A 135 -9.01 6.22 -17.45
CA PHE A 135 -9.70 5.06 -16.92
C PHE A 135 -10.42 5.36 -15.60
N ARG A 136 -11.55 4.67 -15.37
CA ARG A 136 -12.34 4.74 -14.13
C ARG A 136 -12.21 3.44 -13.35
N PHE A 137 -11.06 3.24 -12.71
CA PHE A 137 -10.85 2.10 -11.82
C PHE A 137 -11.32 2.39 -10.39
N GLU A 138 -11.59 1.33 -9.62
CA GLU A 138 -11.86 1.45 -8.19
C GLU A 138 -10.62 1.94 -7.46
N SER A 139 -10.79 2.91 -6.57
CA SER A 139 -9.69 3.40 -5.73
C SER A 139 -9.31 2.38 -4.66
N VAL A 140 -8.02 2.33 -4.33
CA VAL A 140 -7.50 1.59 -3.18
C VAL A 140 -7.06 2.55 -2.08
N GLN A 141 -7.23 2.15 -0.83
CA GLN A 141 -6.78 2.91 0.32
C GLN A 141 -5.58 2.23 0.95
N LEU A 142 -4.56 3.02 1.26
CA LEU A 142 -3.39 2.59 2.03
C LEU A 142 -3.29 3.43 3.29
N ASN A 143 -3.15 2.77 4.43
CA ASN A 143 -3.08 3.43 5.74
C ASN A 143 -1.64 3.42 6.24
N PHE A 144 -1.18 4.52 6.82
CA PHE A 144 0.17 4.64 7.38
C PHE A 144 0.21 5.57 8.60
N ASN A 145 1.21 5.41 9.46
CA ASN A 145 1.48 6.32 10.58
C ASN A 145 2.98 6.49 10.86
N ASN A 146 3.81 6.21 9.85
CA ASN A 146 5.25 6.41 9.90
C ASN A 146 5.72 7.15 8.64
N GLN A 147 6.70 8.05 8.80
CA GLN A 147 7.22 8.87 7.70
C GLN A 147 7.84 8.05 6.55
N ASN A 148 8.50 6.92 6.85
CA ASN A 148 9.12 6.09 5.81
C ASN A 148 8.06 5.34 5.01
N THR A 149 6.97 4.90 5.66
CA THR A 149 5.80 4.40 4.94
C THR A 149 5.16 5.49 4.08
N MET A 150 5.00 6.71 4.61
CA MET A 150 4.47 7.85 3.86
C MET A 150 5.29 8.12 2.58
N ARG A 151 6.62 8.20 2.70
CA ARG A 151 7.53 8.42 1.56
C ARG A 151 7.37 7.34 0.49
N PHE A 152 7.25 6.07 0.90
CA PHE A 152 7.03 5.00 -0.06
C PHE A 152 5.64 5.06 -0.73
N TYR A 153 4.58 5.35 0.03
CA TYR A 153 3.24 5.48 -0.56
C TYR A 153 3.11 6.70 -1.47
N LYS A 154 3.78 7.80 -1.14
CA LYS A 154 3.93 8.95 -2.04
C LYS A 154 4.62 8.53 -3.34
N HIS A 155 5.69 7.73 -3.26
CA HIS A 155 6.35 7.20 -4.44
C HIS A 155 5.41 6.32 -5.29
N ILE A 156 4.63 5.40 -4.70
CA ILE A 156 3.61 4.62 -5.43
C ILE A 156 2.63 5.53 -6.17
N PHE A 157 2.14 6.56 -5.50
CA PHE A 157 1.21 7.54 -6.08
C PHE A 157 1.84 8.30 -7.25
N GLU A 158 3.07 8.79 -7.10
CA GLU A 158 3.80 9.49 -8.17
C GLU A 158 4.06 8.57 -9.36
N MET A 159 4.49 7.33 -9.13
CA MET A 159 4.72 6.35 -10.20
C MET A 159 3.44 5.97 -10.95
N ASN A 160 2.28 5.90 -10.25
CA ASN A 160 0.98 5.73 -10.91
C ASN A 160 0.68 6.87 -11.88
N ASN A 161 0.92 8.12 -11.45
CA ASN A 161 0.68 9.30 -12.28
C ASN A 161 1.62 9.34 -13.49
N LEU A 162 2.91 9.04 -13.30
CA LEU A 162 3.87 8.99 -14.41
C LEU A 162 3.51 7.89 -15.40
N LEU A 163 3.15 6.68 -14.93
CA LEU A 163 2.71 5.60 -15.81
C LEU A 163 1.42 5.96 -16.58
N THR A 164 0.53 6.74 -15.96
CA THR A 164 -0.68 7.27 -16.62
C THR A 164 -0.32 8.24 -17.74
N GLN A 165 0.64 9.14 -17.51
CA GLN A 165 1.14 10.05 -18.55
C GLN A 165 1.79 9.26 -19.70
N MET A 166 2.60 8.25 -19.41
CA MET A 166 3.16 7.38 -20.45
C MET A 166 2.08 6.66 -21.24
N TYR A 167 1.05 6.15 -20.57
CA TYR A 167 -0.07 5.49 -21.25
C TYR A 167 -0.79 6.45 -22.18
N LYS A 168 -1.00 7.70 -21.77
CA LYS A 168 -1.53 8.76 -22.63
C LYS A 168 -0.66 8.96 -23.87
N PHE A 169 0.65 9.15 -23.71
CA PHE A 169 1.56 9.32 -24.85
C PHE A 169 1.54 8.10 -25.78
N ASN A 170 1.49 6.89 -25.22
CA ASN A 170 1.40 5.67 -26.00
C ASN A 170 0.08 5.60 -26.80
N SER A 171 -1.04 5.95 -26.17
CA SER A 171 -2.36 5.98 -26.81
C SER A 171 -2.46 7.02 -27.94
N LEU A 172 -1.70 8.11 -27.82
CA LEU A 172 -1.61 9.18 -28.82
C LEU A 172 -0.55 8.91 -29.90
N GLY A 173 0.10 7.75 -29.90
CA GLY A 173 1.15 7.40 -30.86
C GLY A 173 2.48 8.15 -30.66
N GLN A 174 2.64 8.87 -29.55
CA GLN A 174 3.82 9.68 -29.21
C GLN A 174 4.89 8.89 -28.44
N LEU A 175 4.54 7.69 -27.97
CA LEU A 175 5.46 6.77 -27.30
C LEU A 175 5.29 5.36 -27.89
N PRO A 176 6.36 4.66 -28.29
CA PRO A 176 6.29 3.29 -28.75
C PRO A 176 5.70 2.34 -27.70
N VAL A 177 4.96 1.33 -28.16
CA VAL A 177 4.36 0.30 -27.29
C VAL A 177 5.44 -0.50 -26.55
N SER A 178 6.59 -0.75 -27.18
CA SER A 178 7.75 -1.38 -26.54
C SER A 178 8.19 -0.62 -25.31
N ASP A 179 8.29 0.70 -25.43
CA ASP A 179 8.87 1.58 -24.42
C ASP A 179 7.90 1.69 -23.23
N TYR A 180 6.61 1.84 -23.52
CA TYR A 180 5.56 1.77 -22.50
C TYR A 180 5.63 0.45 -21.72
N ASN A 181 5.66 -0.69 -22.40
CA ASN A 181 5.64 -2.00 -21.76
C ASN A 181 6.86 -2.23 -20.86
N VAL A 182 8.05 -1.85 -21.33
CA VAL A 182 9.30 -1.94 -20.56
C VAL A 182 9.22 -1.07 -19.31
N MET A 183 8.76 0.17 -19.43
CA MET A 183 8.65 1.08 -18.30
C MET A 183 7.58 0.61 -17.30
N ALA A 184 6.40 0.20 -17.76
CA ALA A 184 5.35 -0.36 -16.90
C ALA A 184 5.87 -1.56 -16.09
N HIS A 185 6.58 -2.48 -16.76
CA HIS A 185 7.21 -3.62 -16.08
C HIS A 185 8.24 -3.17 -15.03
N ASN A 186 9.15 -2.27 -15.40
CA ASN A 186 10.20 -1.79 -14.50
C ASN A 186 9.60 -1.10 -13.28
N ILE A 187 8.57 -0.28 -13.45
CA ILE A 187 7.90 0.44 -12.36
C ILE A 187 7.31 -0.56 -11.37
N ILE A 188 6.50 -1.50 -11.86
CA ILE A 188 5.86 -2.53 -11.03
C ILE A 188 6.92 -3.40 -10.33
N ARG A 189 8.00 -3.76 -11.04
CA ARG A 189 9.11 -4.52 -10.47
C ARG A 189 9.78 -3.75 -9.34
N SER A 190 10.07 -2.47 -9.52
CA SER A 190 10.71 -1.62 -8.52
C SER A 190 9.86 -1.50 -7.25
N LEU A 191 8.55 -1.24 -7.39
CA LEU A 191 7.62 -1.19 -6.26
C LEU A 191 7.60 -2.51 -5.47
N ASN A 192 7.59 -3.66 -6.16
CA ASN A 192 7.68 -4.95 -5.50
C ASN A 192 9.04 -5.17 -4.80
N MET A 193 10.13 -4.77 -5.44
CA MET A 193 11.48 -4.91 -4.87
C MET A 193 11.63 -4.14 -3.56
N TYR A 194 11.06 -2.93 -3.45
CA TYR A 194 11.06 -2.19 -2.19
C TYR A 194 10.38 -2.97 -1.07
N ILE A 195 9.15 -3.47 -1.32
CA ILE A 195 8.39 -4.25 -0.32
C ILE A 195 9.20 -5.48 0.10
N GLU A 196 9.71 -6.25 -0.85
CA GLU A 196 10.38 -7.52 -0.57
C GLU A 196 11.69 -7.31 0.17
N ARG A 197 12.43 -6.22 -0.12
CA ARG A 197 13.61 -5.83 0.67
C ARG A 197 13.24 -5.51 2.11
N VAL A 198 12.22 -4.69 2.35
CA VAL A 198 11.78 -4.37 3.72
C VAL A 198 11.27 -5.61 4.44
N LYS A 199 10.45 -6.44 3.78
CA LYS A 199 9.94 -7.70 4.33
C LYS A 199 11.06 -8.65 4.72
N LYS A 200 12.08 -8.79 3.88
CA LYS A 200 13.22 -9.69 4.12
C LYS A 200 14.09 -9.15 5.25
N THR A 201 14.45 -7.87 5.21
CA THR A 201 15.32 -7.24 6.23
C THR A 201 14.67 -7.23 7.60
N LEU A 202 13.38 -6.89 7.67
CA LEU A 202 12.63 -6.88 8.92
C LEU A 202 12.04 -8.26 9.25
N ASN A 203 12.17 -9.27 8.39
CA ASN A 203 11.57 -10.60 8.59
C ASN A 203 10.06 -10.56 8.90
N VAL A 204 9.31 -9.71 8.18
CA VAL A 204 7.88 -9.40 8.44
C VAL A 204 6.98 -10.65 8.40
N SER A 205 7.40 -11.67 7.65
CA SER A 205 6.69 -12.96 7.52
C SER A 205 6.72 -13.80 8.80
N ARG A 206 7.70 -13.62 9.69
CA ARG A 206 7.76 -14.33 10.98
C ARG A 206 7.02 -13.54 12.06
N ARG A 207 5.71 -13.76 12.14
CA ARG A 207 4.86 -13.17 13.18
C ARG A 207 4.77 -14.09 14.40
N VAL A 208 5.06 -13.57 15.59
CA VAL A 208 4.80 -14.28 16.85
C VAL A 208 3.35 -14.00 17.23
N LYS A 209 2.51 -15.05 17.24
CA LYS A 209 1.07 -14.95 17.59
C LYS A 209 0.27 -13.93 16.76
N GLY A 210 0.69 -13.67 15.52
CA GLY A 210 0.01 -12.76 14.59
C GLY A 210 0.50 -11.31 14.61
N SER A 211 1.35 -10.93 15.56
CA SER A 211 1.99 -9.61 15.61
C SER A 211 3.45 -9.68 15.18
N TYR A 212 3.91 -8.66 14.47
CA TYR A 212 5.33 -8.48 14.17
C TYR A 212 6.05 -7.97 15.42
N SER A 213 7.22 -8.55 15.74
CA SER A 213 8.14 -8.01 16.75
C SER A 213 9.46 -7.61 16.07
N PRO A 214 9.96 -6.38 16.30
CA PRO A 214 11.25 -5.93 15.79
C PRO A 214 12.45 -6.34 16.64
N ASP A 215 12.25 -7.04 17.77
CA ASP A 215 13.32 -7.27 18.77
C ASP A 215 14.51 -8.03 18.18
N GLU A 216 14.26 -9.10 17.40
CA GLU A 216 15.33 -9.87 16.74
C GLU A 216 16.15 -8.98 15.79
N PHE A 217 15.48 -8.14 15.00
CA PHE A 217 16.15 -7.22 14.09
C PHE A 217 16.98 -6.18 14.86
N ILE A 218 16.41 -5.60 15.91
CA ILE A 218 17.09 -4.60 16.76
C ILE A 218 18.36 -5.18 17.39
N GLU A 219 18.26 -6.36 18.01
CA GLU A 219 19.40 -7.00 18.67
C GLU A 219 20.50 -7.42 17.70
N LYS A 220 20.14 -7.78 16.48
CA LYS A 220 21.10 -8.08 15.42
C LYS A 220 21.77 -6.83 14.90
N VAL A 221 21.01 -5.80 14.51
CA VAL A 221 21.58 -4.57 13.93
C VAL A 221 22.55 -3.87 14.88
N LYS A 222 22.32 -3.94 16.20
CA LYS A 222 23.27 -3.43 17.21
C LYS A 222 24.69 -4.05 17.11
N GLN A 223 24.81 -5.24 16.52
CA GLN A 223 26.09 -5.94 16.35
C GLN A 223 26.83 -5.50 15.08
N TYR A 224 26.20 -4.69 14.22
CA TYR A 224 26.75 -4.25 12.94
C TYR A 224 26.89 -2.73 12.90
N LYS A 225 27.81 -2.26 12.05
CA LYS A 225 28.04 -0.82 11.85
C LYS A 225 26.90 -0.11 11.10
N SER A 226 26.08 -0.87 10.36
CA SER A 226 24.92 -0.37 9.62
C SER A 226 23.95 -1.51 9.30
N VAL A 227 22.73 -1.17 8.88
CA VAL A 227 21.74 -2.18 8.44
C VAL A 227 22.23 -2.88 7.16
N GLN A 228 22.98 -2.20 6.29
CA GLN A 228 23.56 -2.77 5.08
C GLN A 228 24.61 -3.82 5.42
N ALA A 229 25.45 -3.57 6.44
CA ALA A 229 26.40 -4.56 6.93
C ALA A 229 25.69 -5.79 7.50
N TYR A 230 24.59 -5.60 8.23
CA TYR A 230 23.72 -6.68 8.68
C TYR A 230 23.14 -7.48 7.49
N ILE A 231 22.56 -6.80 6.49
CA ILE A 231 22.01 -7.45 5.29
C ILE A 231 23.10 -8.26 4.59
N ALA A 232 24.28 -7.67 4.39
CA ALA A 232 25.43 -8.30 3.74
C ALA A 232 25.89 -9.58 4.47
N ALA A 233 25.95 -9.53 5.80
CA ALA A 233 26.44 -10.64 6.61
C ALA A 233 25.39 -11.77 6.77
N GLU A 234 24.13 -11.42 7.03
CA GLU A 234 23.12 -12.41 7.44
C GLU A 234 22.12 -12.79 6.34
N LEU A 235 21.91 -11.92 5.35
CA LEU A 235 20.82 -12.05 4.38
C LEU A 235 21.30 -12.26 2.94
N SER A 236 22.55 -11.91 2.62
CA SER A 236 23.15 -12.10 1.29
C SER A 236 23.65 -13.52 0.99
N GLY A 237 23.73 -14.40 2.01
CA GLY A 237 24.11 -15.81 1.86
C GLY A 237 22.96 -16.82 1.94
N LYS A 238 21.77 -16.41 2.39
CA LYS A 238 20.60 -17.30 2.51
C LYS A 238 19.81 -17.30 1.20
N ARG A 239 20.24 -18.14 0.23
CA ARG A 239 19.32 -18.71 -0.76
C ARG A 239 18.43 -19.70 0.00
N GLN A 240 17.15 -19.38 0.17
CA GLN A 240 16.09 -20.37 0.39
C GLN A 240 15.14 -20.26 -0.78
#